data_AF-A0A8J3S2V4-F1
#
_entry.id   AF-A0A8J3S2V4-F1
#
_cell.length_a   1.000
_cell.length_b   1.000
_cell.length_c   1.000
_cell.angle_alpha   90.00
_cell.angle_beta   90.00
_cell.angle_gamma   90.00
#
_symmetry.space_group_name_H-M   'P 1'
#
loop_
_entity.id
_entity.type
_entity.pdbx_description
1 polymer ?
#
loop_
_entity_poly.entity_id
_entity_poly.type
_entity_poly.pdbx_seq_one_letter_code
_entity_poly.pdbx_strand_id
1 'polypeptide(L)'
;MSGRRNAIIPLLSNAESYFDFFDGLINETSEKLEKRQLPGGLLKSYLLETVGDSNSISSFIKIVERSELSCEPIGSDGRIFRVTDSSRQGIAVIERIGNRYLSFYTLLPSSESDRLVRKAVAANPMIDHLWLSSQSFHALWNHVRSTNSGKRYGKITFEHESIYDFPDDELEDGEPSHFEDEKRASRFTMVDRLDVIEAQMEPLRETYAPLASITHLRIPAAARGGHDLYYDGKVTNRSDSFLDHRATLLNVVDMYKRLTATVEEKLWTSSSTTGGGDFVLNNAVAELVFSQPLSEDTFRRWVISLFNNRRNRFRISGFHTWLSDRKVHANAIDQHLWQPIILEMTNERLIAVLPEGTCGNTINRLVSNIQRFVDPKVRAYIGDSEYSTLVPIGGQAKVG
;
A
#
# COMPACT_ATOMS: atom_id res chain seq x y z
N MET A 1 -27.16 -2.50 24.50
CA MET A 1 -27.15 -1.69 23.25
C MET A 1 -26.77 -0.22 23.54
N SER A 2 -25.54 0.10 23.97
CA SER A 2 -25.12 1.50 24.19
C SER A 2 -23.69 1.85 23.72
N GLY A 3 -23.05 1.03 22.87
CA GLY A 3 -21.66 1.23 22.46
C GLY A 3 -21.43 1.89 21.08
N ARG A 4 -22.48 2.23 20.32
CA ARG A 4 -22.35 2.62 18.89
C ARG A 4 -22.24 4.12 18.61
N ARG A 5 -22.10 4.98 19.63
CA ARG A 5 -22.12 6.45 19.45
C ARG A 5 -20.78 7.11 19.05
N ASN A 6 -19.64 6.39 19.03
CA ASN A 6 -18.33 7.07 19.10
C ASN A 6 -17.40 6.93 17.87
N ALA A 7 -17.93 6.76 16.67
CA ALA A 7 -17.10 6.66 15.45
C ALA A 7 -17.36 7.76 14.41
N ILE A 8 -18.05 8.83 14.81
CA ILE A 8 -18.32 10.00 13.97
C ILE A 8 -17.39 11.12 14.40
N ILE A 9 -16.78 11.78 13.42
CA ILE A 9 -15.95 12.96 13.60
C ILE A 9 -16.87 14.19 13.67
N PRO A 10 -16.70 15.09 14.65
CA PRO A 10 -17.54 16.27 14.80
C PRO A 10 -17.43 17.22 13.61
N LEU A 11 -18.46 18.05 13.42
CA LEU A 11 -18.45 19.09 12.40
C LEU A 11 -17.67 20.31 12.91
N LEU A 12 -16.41 20.42 12.50
CA LEU A 12 -15.54 21.54 12.85
C LEU A 12 -15.30 22.45 11.65
N SER A 13 -14.99 23.72 11.93
CA SER A 13 -14.97 24.80 10.94
C SER A 13 -13.62 25.00 10.24
N ASN A 14 -12.52 24.51 10.81
CA ASN A 14 -11.17 24.68 10.28
C ASN A 14 -10.28 23.46 10.54
N ALA A 15 -9.17 23.38 9.82
CA ALA A 15 -8.22 22.27 9.90
C ALA A 15 -7.62 22.09 11.31
N GLU A 16 -7.21 23.19 11.95
CA GLU A 16 -6.60 23.18 13.28
C GLU A 16 -7.54 22.55 14.32
N SER A 17 -8.83 22.87 14.25
CA SER A 17 -9.84 22.29 15.16
C SER A 17 -9.94 20.78 15.01
N TYR A 18 -9.83 20.22 13.79
CA TYR A 18 -9.80 18.77 13.60
C TYR A 18 -8.53 18.15 14.16
N PHE A 19 -7.39 18.81 13.99
CA PHE A 19 -6.11 18.33 14.52
C PHE A 19 -6.11 18.34 16.04
N ASP A 20 -6.61 19.41 16.66
CA ASP A 20 -6.81 19.51 18.11
C ASP A 20 -7.79 18.46 18.62
N PHE A 21 -8.88 18.22 17.89
CA PHE A 21 -9.83 17.15 18.21
C PHE A 21 -9.18 15.77 18.19
N PHE A 22 -8.39 15.46 17.16
CA PHE A 22 -7.69 14.18 17.09
C PHE A 22 -6.65 14.04 18.21
N ASP A 23 -5.91 15.10 18.52
CA ASP A 23 -4.92 15.09 19.59
C ASP A 23 -5.58 14.87 20.97
N GLY A 24 -6.68 15.58 21.25
CA GLY A 24 -7.48 15.38 22.46
C GLY A 24 -8.03 13.95 22.61
N LEU A 25 -8.54 13.38 21.51
CA LEU A 25 -9.04 12.01 21.49
C LEU A 25 -7.92 10.98 21.73
N ILE A 26 -6.76 11.20 21.14
CA ILE A 26 -5.60 10.31 21.27
C ILE A 26 -5.06 10.34 22.70
N ASN A 27 -5.01 11.50 23.34
CA ASN A 27 -4.66 11.63 24.76
C ASN A 27 -5.61 10.84 25.66
N GLU A 28 -6.93 11.01 25.50
CA GLU A 28 -7.93 10.24 26.26
C GLU A 28 -7.81 8.73 26.03
N THR A 29 -7.55 8.34 24.77
CA THR A 29 -7.40 6.94 24.38
C THR A 29 -6.14 6.32 24.98
N SER A 30 -5.05 7.07 25.03
CA SER A 30 -3.78 6.65 25.63
C SER A 30 -3.92 6.44 27.14
N GLU A 31 -4.59 7.34 27.85
CA GLU A 31 -4.91 7.17 29.27
C GLU A 31 -5.76 5.91 29.54
N LYS A 32 -6.74 5.63 28.67
CA LYS A 32 -7.58 4.42 28.80
C LYS A 32 -6.77 3.14 28.57
N LEU A 33 -5.87 3.15 27.57
CA LEU A 33 -4.95 2.04 27.32
C LEU A 33 -4.03 1.77 28.51
N GLU A 34 -3.54 2.81 29.18
CA GLU A 34 -2.74 2.68 30.41
C GLU A 34 -3.54 2.04 31.55
N LYS A 35 -4.80 2.44 31.70
CA LYS A 35 -5.73 1.87 32.68
C LYS A 35 -6.26 0.49 32.29
N ARG A 36 -5.73 -0.13 31.21
CA ARG A 36 -6.17 -1.42 30.62
C ARG A 36 -7.67 -1.46 30.31
N GLN A 37 -8.27 -0.30 30.06
CA GLN A 37 -9.66 -0.20 29.63
C GLN A 37 -9.73 -0.41 28.12
N LEU A 38 -10.84 -0.96 27.63
CA LEU A 38 -11.08 -1.07 26.20
C LEU A 38 -11.20 0.35 25.63
N PRO A 39 -10.24 0.81 24.81
CA PRO A 39 -10.32 2.16 24.27
C PRO A 39 -11.53 2.30 23.34
N GLY A 40 -12.09 3.51 23.28
CA GLY A 40 -12.84 3.91 22.08
C GLY A 40 -11.92 3.77 20.86
N GLY A 41 -12.48 3.44 19.69
CA GLY A 41 -11.69 3.02 18.53
C GLY A 41 -10.48 3.92 18.25
N LEU A 42 -9.32 3.30 17.96
CA LEU A 42 -8.09 4.01 17.62
C LEU A 42 -8.25 4.82 16.33
N LEU A 43 -7.57 5.97 16.25
CA LEU A 43 -7.44 6.73 15.01
C LEU A 43 -6.71 5.89 13.96
N LYS A 44 -7.34 5.78 12.79
CA LYS A 44 -6.78 5.09 11.62
C LYS A 44 -6.62 6.11 10.50
N SER A 45 -5.55 5.93 9.75
CA SER A 45 -5.20 6.75 8.60
C SER A 45 -4.98 5.82 7.42
N TYR A 46 -5.47 6.18 6.25
CA TYR A 46 -5.17 5.46 5.01
C TYR A 46 -4.45 6.41 4.09
N LEU A 47 -3.20 6.08 3.77
CA LEU A 47 -2.42 6.79 2.77
C LEU A 47 -2.84 6.28 1.41
N LEU A 48 -3.40 7.18 0.61
CA LEU A 48 -3.84 6.89 -0.74
C LEU A 48 -3.13 7.79 -1.74
N GLU A 49 -3.07 7.29 -2.96
CA GLU A 49 -2.60 8.01 -4.12
C GLU A 49 -3.77 8.38 -5.01
N THR A 50 -3.73 9.56 -5.60
CA THR A 50 -4.64 10.02 -6.64
C THR A 50 -3.86 10.53 -7.83
N VAL A 51 -4.37 10.28 -9.03
CA VAL A 51 -3.81 10.84 -10.26
C VAL A 51 -4.84 11.71 -10.97
N GLY A 52 -4.37 12.76 -11.63
CA GLY A 52 -5.18 13.78 -12.29
C GLY A 52 -4.86 15.19 -11.79
N ASP A 53 -5.40 16.21 -12.47
CA ASP A 53 -5.29 17.61 -12.06
C ASP A 53 -6.14 17.84 -10.80
N SER A 54 -5.67 17.35 -9.65
CA SER A 54 -6.29 17.58 -8.35
C SER A 54 -6.01 19.00 -7.83
N ASN A 55 -5.32 19.85 -8.60
CA ASN A 55 -4.89 21.17 -8.14
C ASN A 55 -6.08 22.03 -7.72
N SER A 56 -7.23 21.86 -8.37
CA SER A 56 -8.46 22.53 -7.99
C SER A 56 -9.28 21.74 -6.96
N ILE A 57 -9.93 22.46 -6.04
CA ILE A 57 -10.87 21.89 -5.07
C ILE A 57 -11.99 21.11 -5.78
N SER A 58 -12.53 21.65 -6.87
CA SER A 58 -13.66 21.06 -7.58
C SER A 58 -13.29 19.77 -8.32
N SER A 59 -12.09 19.67 -8.88
CA SER A 59 -11.61 18.43 -9.49
C SER A 59 -11.35 17.36 -8.43
N PHE A 60 -10.81 17.72 -7.27
CA PHE A 60 -10.62 16.78 -6.16
C PHE A 60 -11.96 16.23 -5.63
N ILE A 61 -12.97 17.07 -5.44
CA ILE A 61 -14.30 16.62 -5.01
C ILE A 61 -14.87 15.59 -6.00
N LYS A 62 -14.80 15.87 -7.31
CA LYS A 62 -15.23 14.93 -8.36
C LYS A 62 -14.47 13.60 -8.33
N ILE A 63 -13.20 13.61 -7.96
CA ILE A 63 -12.43 12.38 -7.77
C ILE A 63 -13.03 11.58 -6.62
N VAL A 64 -13.27 12.19 -5.46
CA VAL A 64 -13.84 11.49 -4.29
C VAL A 64 -15.27 11.00 -4.55
N GLU A 65 -16.09 11.75 -5.28
CA GLU A 65 -17.47 11.39 -5.63
C GLU A 65 -17.58 10.08 -6.43
N ARG A 66 -16.57 9.76 -7.25
CA ARG A 66 -16.50 8.47 -7.97
C ARG A 66 -16.37 7.26 -7.05
N SER A 67 -15.95 7.48 -5.81
CA SER A 67 -15.86 6.44 -4.79
C SER A 67 -17.17 6.20 -4.03
N GLU A 68 -18.29 6.77 -4.49
CA GLU A 68 -19.58 6.79 -3.77
C GLU A 68 -19.49 7.49 -2.39
N LEU A 69 -18.56 8.43 -2.27
CA LEU A 69 -18.35 9.25 -1.08
C LEU A 69 -18.62 10.71 -1.43
N SER A 70 -19.20 11.47 -0.51
CA SER A 70 -19.31 12.92 -0.68
C SER A 70 -18.29 13.61 0.20
N CYS A 71 -17.65 14.65 -0.33
CA CYS A 71 -16.72 15.47 0.46
C CYS A 71 -16.94 16.96 0.25
N GLU A 72 -16.62 17.72 1.29
CA GLU A 72 -16.73 19.17 1.31
C GLU A 72 -15.45 19.80 1.88
N PRO A 73 -14.93 20.88 1.27
CA PRO A 73 -13.72 21.52 1.74
C PRO A 73 -13.95 22.19 3.10
N ILE A 74 -12.97 22.09 3.97
CA ILE A 74 -12.94 22.77 5.27
C ILE A 74 -11.99 23.96 5.13
N GLY A 75 -12.54 25.17 5.14
CA GLY A 75 -11.79 26.40 4.84
C GLY A 75 -11.62 26.64 3.34
N SER A 76 -10.87 27.69 3.01
CA SER A 76 -10.70 28.16 1.63
C SER A 76 -9.45 27.62 0.92
N ASP A 77 -8.52 26.99 1.65
CA ASP A 77 -7.24 26.52 1.10
C ASP A 77 -7.35 25.20 0.33
N GLY A 78 -8.47 24.48 0.49
CA GLY A 78 -8.71 23.22 -0.21
C GLY A 78 -7.76 22.11 0.21
N ARG A 79 -7.20 22.18 1.42
CA ARG A 79 -6.26 21.18 1.94
C ARG A 79 -6.97 20.05 2.68
N ILE A 80 -8.00 20.40 3.45
CA ILE A 80 -8.76 19.46 4.27
C ILE A 80 -10.19 19.35 3.76
N PHE A 81 -10.71 18.12 3.74
CA PHE A 81 -12.07 17.83 3.31
C PHE A 81 -12.76 16.96 4.35
N ARG A 82 -14.00 17.30 4.68
CA ARG A 82 -14.87 16.43 5.46
C ARG A 82 -15.47 15.40 4.52
N VAL A 83 -15.53 14.14 4.95
CA VAL A 83 -16.12 13.05 4.16
C VAL A 83 -17.39 12.55 4.84
N THR A 84 -18.38 12.29 4.00
CA THR A 84 -19.70 11.76 4.36
C THR A 84 -20.01 10.57 3.47
N ASP A 85 -20.79 9.63 3.99
CA ASP A 85 -21.46 8.61 3.17
C ASP A 85 -22.97 8.87 3.17
N SER A 86 -23.72 8.10 2.37
CA SER A 86 -25.17 8.24 2.23
C SER A 86 -25.97 8.06 3.54
N SER A 87 -25.34 7.54 4.59
CA SER A 87 -25.97 7.17 5.86
C SER A 87 -25.45 7.95 7.07
N ARG A 88 -24.24 8.53 6.99
CA ARG A 88 -23.50 9.12 8.12
C ARG A 88 -22.76 10.38 7.70
N GLN A 89 -22.95 11.44 8.47
CA GLN A 89 -22.08 12.61 8.41
C GLN A 89 -20.80 12.36 9.19
N GLY A 90 -19.67 12.94 8.74
CA GLY A 90 -18.41 12.94 9.47
C GLY A 90 -17.76 11.56 9.64
N ILE A 91 -17.77 10.72 8.60
CA ILE A 91 -17.15 9.39 8.68
C ILE A 91 -15.62 9.44 8.63
N ALA A 92 -15.08 10.49 8.02
CA ALA A 92 -13.65 10.70 7.87
C ALA A 92 -13.31 12.16 7.55
N VAL A 93 -12.03 12.48 7.67
CA VAL A 93 -11.42 13.72 7.19
C VAL A 93 -10.31 13.34 6.23
N ILE A 94 -10.27 13.96 5.05
CA ILE A 94 -9.15 13.82 4.11
C ILE A 94 -8.25 15.03 4.22
N GLU A 95 -6.95 14.80 4.39
CA GLU A 95 -5.90 15.79 4.15
C GLU A 95 -5.21 15.52 2.82
N ARG A 96 -5.16 16.52 1.94
CA ARG A 96 -4.32 16.48 0.74
C ARG A 96 -2.86 16.72 1.14
N ILE A 97 -1.99 15.84 0.66
CA ILE A 97 -0.54 15.90 0.85
C ILE A 97 0.08 16.16 -0.53
N GLY A 98 0.16 17.45 -0.87
CA GLY A 98 0.49 17.88 -2.24
C GLY A 98 -0.62 17.55 -3.24
N ASN A 99 -0.23 17.26 -4.48
CA ASN A 99 -1.18 17.09 -5.60
C ASN A 99 -1.54 15.63 -5.89
N ARG A 100 -0.79 14.67 -5.34
CA ARG A 100 -0.90 13.25 -5.71
C ARG A 100 -1.24 12.35 -4.53
N TYR A 101 -0.99 12.78 -3.30
CA TYR A 101 -1.17 11.93 -2.12
C TYR A 101 -2.20 12.53 -1.19
N LEU A 102 -2.88 11.67 -0.44
CA LEU A 102 -3.83 12.08 0.57
C LEU A 102 -3.81 11.14 1.76
N SER A 103 -4.19 11.65 2.92
CA SER A 103 -4.41 10.87 4.14
C SER A 103 -5.89 10.92 4.49
N PHE A 104 -6.50 9.74 4.61
CA PHE A 104 -7.89 9.57 5.05
C PHE A 104 -7.92 9.20 6.53
N TYR A 105 -8.28 10.14 7.40
CA TYR A 105 -8.38 9.96 8.85
C TYR A 105 -9.78 9.51 9.26
N THR A 106 -9.89 8.45 10.05
CA THR A 106 -11.18 7.93 10.53
C THR A 106 -11.11 7.28 11.92
N LEU A 107 -12.23 7.35 12.64
CA LEU A 107 -12.46 6.67 13.91
C LEU A 107 -13.30 5.39 13.76
N LEU A 108 -13.75 5.09 12.54
CA LEU A 108 -14.50 3.87 12.24
C LEU A 108 -13.71 2.61 12.67
N PRO A 109 -14.39 1.56 13.19
CA PRO A 109 -13.74 0.28 13.47
C PRO A 109 -13.03 -0.28 12.22
N SER A 110 -11.93 -1.03 12.41
CA SER A 110 -11.12 -1.54 11.28
C SER A 110 -11.93 -2.30 10.25
N SER A 111 -12.88 -3.15 10.68
CA SER A 111 -13.76 -3.90 9.79
C SER A 111 -14.63 -3.00 8.89
N GLU A 112 -15.04 -1.83 9.39
CA GLU A 112 -15.82 -0.86 8.62
C GLU A 112 -14.92 0.00 7.75
N SER A 113 -13.84 0.57 8.30
CA SER A 113 -12.94 1.45 7.56
C SER A 113 -12.16 0.71 6.46
N ASP A 114 -11.68 -0.51 6.71
CA ASP A 114 -10.97 -1.32 5.71
C ASP A 114 -11.90 -1.70 4.56
N ARG A 115 -13.18 -1.95 4.84
CA ARG A 115 -14.18 -2.23 3.80
C ARG A 115 -14.50 -0.97 3.00
N LEU A 116 -14.68 0.16 3.69
CA LEU A 116 -14.98 1.45 3.06
C LEU A 116 -13.88 1.85 2.08
N VAL A 117 -12.63 1.86 2.53
CA VAL A 117 -11.49 2.29 1.70
C VAL A 117 -11.27 1.32 0.54
N ARG A 118 -11.33 0.01 0.76
CA ARG A 118 -11.23 -0.97 -0.34
C ARG A 118 -12.32 -0.80 -1.38
N LYS A 119 -13.57 -0.53 -0.96
CA LYS A 119 -14.68 -0.27 -1.89
C LYS A 119 -14.43 1.02 -2.68
N ALA A 120 -14.04 2.09 -2.00
CA ALA A 120 -13.72 3.38 -2.61
C ALA A 120 -12.63 3.25 -3.67
N VAL A 121 -11.54 2.56 -3.34
CA VAL A 121 -10.41 2.32 -4.23
C VAL A 121 -10.80 1.43 -5.42
N ALA A 122 -11.56 0.35 -5.19
CA ALA A 122 -12.00 -0.55 -6.25
C ALA A 122 -12.97 0.11 -7.24
N ALA A 123 -13.86 1.00 -6.77
CA ALA A 123 -14.81 1.72 -7.62
C ALA A 123 -14.16 2.88 -8.39
N ASN A 124 -13.00 3.36 -7.95
CA ASN A 124 -12.40 4.58 -8.47
C ASN A 124 -11.04 4.32 -9.12
N PRO A 125 -10.93 4.43 -10.45
CA PRO A 125 -9.65 4.23 -11.15
C PRO A 125 -8.64 5.34 -10.85
N MET A 126 -9.09 6.49 -10.34
CA MET A 126 -8.23 7.64 -10.05
C MET A 126 -7.59 7.56 -8.67
N ILE A 127 -8.03 6.63 -7.81
CA ILE A 127 -7.50 6.44 -6.45
C ILE A 127 -6.91 5.04 -6.33
N ASP A 128 -5.74 4.94 -5.71
CA ASP A 128 -5.17 3.67 -5.32
C ASP A 128 -4.53 3.71 -3.93
N HIS A 129 -4.25 2.54 -3.37
CA HIS A 129 -3.48 2.42 -2.14
C HIS A 129 -2.02 2.82 -2.39
N LEU A 130 -1.32 3.20 -1.32
CA LEU A 130 0.13 3.09 -1.29
C LEU A 130 0.49 1.61 -1.14
N TRP A 131 1.27 1.08 -2.07
CA TRP A 131 1.76 -0.30 -2.01
C TRP A 131 3.22 -0.33 -1.56
N LEU A 132 3.45 -0.59 -0.28
CA LEU A 132 4.77 -0.67 0.32
C LEU A 132 5.31 -2.10 0.15
N SER A 133 6.48 -2.23 -0.46
CA SER A 133 7.15 -3.52 -0.60
C SER A 133 8.00 -3.82 0.63
N SER A 134 8.52 -5.04 0.75
CA SER A 134 9.50 -5.36 1.80
C SER A 134 10.69 -4.40 1.80
N GLN A 135 11.14 -3.96 0.62
CA GLN A 135 12.22 -2.98 0.48
C GLN A 135 11.82 -1.61 1.03
N SER A 136 10.57 -1.17 0.81
CA SER A 136 10.03 0.04 1.44
C SER A 136 10.05 -0.04 2.96
N PHE A 137 9.65 -1.19 3.52
CA PHE A 137 9.71 -1.41 4.97
C PHE A 137 11.14 -1.43 5.50
N HIS A 138 12.10 -2.01 4.79
CA HIS A 138 13.52 -1.96 5.16
C HIS A 138 14.08 -0.54 5.17
N ALA A 139 13.73 0.29 4.17
CA ALA A 139 14.16 1.69 4.15
C ALA A 139 13.58 2.48 5.34
N LEU A 140 12.30 2.28 5.66
CA LEU A 140 11.66 2.88 6.83
C LEU A 140 12.27 2.37 8.14
N TRP A 141 12.55 1.07 8.23
CA TRP A 141 13.18 0.45 9.39
C TRP A 141 14.58 1.02 9.65
N ASN A 142 15.40 1.16 8.60
CA ASN A 142 16.72 1.75 8.69
C ASN A 142 16.66 3.22 9.14
N HIS A 143 15.67 3.97 8.67
CA HIS A 143 15.42 5.34 9.14
C HIS A 143 15.00 5.39 10.62
N VAL A 144 14.11 4.50 11.05
CA VAL A 144 13.72 4.38 12.46
C VAL A 144 14.94 4.07 13.33
N ARG A 145 15.83 3.19 12.88
CA ARG A 145 17.05 2.83 13.60
C ARG A 145 18.04 3.99 13.70
N SER A 146 18.25 4.76 12.64
CA SER A 146 19.20 5.88 12.66
C SER A 146 18.75 7.03 13.56
N THR A 147 17.44 7.14 13.80
CA THR A 147 16.83 8.21 14.61
C THR A 147 16.53 7.79 16.05
N ASN A 148 16.71 6.52 16.41
CA ASN A 148 16.42 6.00 17.75
C ASN A 148 17.64 5.32 18.38
N SER A 149 17.73 5.35 19.71
CA SER A 149 18.86 4.77 20.46
C SER A 149 18.91 3.23 20.48
N GLY A 150 18.21 2.54 19.57
CA GLY A 150 18.08 1.07 19.50
C GLY A 150 17.26 0.39 20.61
N LYS A 151 17.09 1.06 21.76
CA LYS A 151 16.44 0.51 22.99
C LYS A 151 14.91 0.42 22.92
N ARG A 152 14.29 0.98 21.89
CA ARG A 152 12.82 0.94 21.72
C ARG A 152 12.40 -0.45 21.24
N TYR A 153 11.20 -0.88 21.63
CA TYR A 153 10.62 -2.09 21.07
C TYR A 153 10.00 -1.79 19.70
N GLY A 154 10.39 -2.58 18.71
CA GLY A 154 9.76 -2.62 17.40
C GLY A 154 8.80 -3.79 17.27
N LYS A 155 8.02 -3.79 16.19
CA LYS A 155 7.23 -4.94 15.77
C LYS A 155 7.29 -5.03 14.26
N ILE A 156 7.67 -6.20 13.74
CA ILE A 156 7.63 -6.51 12.32
C ILE A 156 6.78 -7.75 12.13
N THR A 157 5.85 -7.70 11.17
CA THR A 157 5.04 -8.83 10.77
C THR A 157 5.37 -9.20 9.34
N PHE A 158 5.61 -10.48 9.14
CA PHE A 158 5.85 -11.11 7.85
C PHE A 158 4.66 -11.98 7.50
N GLU A 159 4.23 -11.93 6.25
CA GLU A 159 3.07 -12.68 5.80
C GLU A 159 3.23 -13.05 4.32
N HIS A 160 3.14 -14.35 4.04
CA HIS A 160 3.00 -14.89 2.69
C HIS A 160 1.76 -15.77 2.65
N GLU A 161 0.90 -15.50 1.68
CA GLU A 161 -0.29 -16.30 1.43
C GLU A 161 -0.13 -17.04 0.12
N SER A 162 0.16 -18.34 0.21
CA SER A 162 0.37 -19.22 -0.95
C SER A 162 -0.96 -19.60 -1.63
N ILE A 163 -1.77 -18.60 -1.98
CA ILE A 163 -3.14 -18.79 -2.48
C ILE A 163 -3.20 -19.47 -3.85
N TYR A 164 -2.08 -19.51 -4.58
CA TYR A 164 -1.99 -20.12 -5.91
C TYR A 164 -1.40 -21.53 -5.88
N ASP A 165 -1.02 -22.06 -4.72
CA ASP A 165 -0.42 -23.40 -4.60
C ASP A 165 -1.47 -24.52 -4.47
N PHE A 166 -2.72 -24.16 -4.20
CA PHE A 166 -3.82 -25.10 -4.01
C PHE A 166 -4.91 -24.89 -5.07
N PRO A 167 -5.58 -25.95 -5.53
CA PRO A 167 -6.72 -25.82 -6.43
C PRO A 167 -7.83 -25.01 -5.74
N ASP A 168 -8.40 -24.05 -6.45
CA ASP A 168 -9.63 -23.39 -6.02
C ASP A 168 -10.77 -24.40 -6.18
N ASP A 169 -10.97 -25.27 -5.18
CA ASP A 169 -12.21 -26.05 -5.11
C ASP A 169 -13.35 -25.04 -4.82
N GLU A 170 -14.02 -24.67 -5.92
CA GLU A 170 -15.34 -24.05 -6.04
C GLU A 170 -15.62 -22.85 -5.11
N LEU A 171 -15.14 -21.68 -5.53
CA LEU A 171 -15.80 -20.41 -5.17
C LEU A 171 -17.07 -20.23 -6.03
N GLU A 172 -18.03 -21.16 -5.90
CA GLU A 172 -19.43 -20.85 -6.20
C GLU A 172 -20.00 -19.96 -5.09
N ASP A 173 -20.93 -19.09 -5.47
CA ASP A 173 -21.40 -17.96 -4.68
C ASP A 173 -21.80 -18.30 -3.22
N GLY A 174 -20.96 -17.90 -2.26
CA GLY A 174 -21.41 -17.49 -0.92
C GLY A 174 -21.29 -18.49 0.23
N GLU A 175 -20.83 -19.72 0.01
CA GLU A 175 -20.56 -20.67 1.10
C GLU A 175 -19.04 -20.71 1.41
N PRO A 176 -18.61 -20.57 2.68
CA PRO A 176 -17.20 -20.76 3.04
C PRO A 176 -16.82 -22.23 2.80
N SER A 177 -15.93 -22.48 1.85
CA SER A 177 -15.49 -23.84 1.56
C SER A 177 -14.75 -24.41 2.79
N HIS A 178 -14.99 -25.68 3.08
CA HIS A 178 -14.32 -26.44 4.15
C HIS A 178 -12.78 -26.55 3.97
N PHE A 179 -12.22 -25.95 2.91
CA PHE A 179 -10.79 -25.90 2.58
C PHE A 179 -10.12 -24.54 2.87
N GLU A 180 -10.80 -23.58 3.51
CA GLU A 180 -10.11 -22.37 4.01
C GLU A 180 -8.93 -22.71 4.95
N ASP A 181 -8.98 -23.87 5.62
CA ASP A 181 -7.95 -24.36 6.54
C ASP A 181 -6.66 -24.87 5.85
N GLU A 182 -6.68 -25.18 4.54
CA GLU A 182 -5.49 -25.65 3.80
C GLU A 182 -4.71 -24.53 3.10
N LYS A 183 -5.25 -23.30 3.05
CA LYS A 183 -4.49 -22.14 2.57
C LYS A 183 -3.36 -21.85 3.57
N ARG A 184 -2.14 -22.20 3.20
CA ARG A 184 -0.93 -21.86 3.96
C ARG A 184 -0.70 -20.34 3.94
N ALA A 185 -1.31 -19.65 4.90
CA ALA A 185 -0.92 -18.30 5.28
C ALA A 185 0.18 -18.39 6.34
N SER A 186 1.44 -18.27 5.91
CA SER A 186 2.56 -18.19 6.82
C SER A 186 2.65 -16.78 7.40
N ARG A 187 2.19 -16.61 8.64
CA ARG A 187 2.27 -15.34 9.36
C ARG A 187 3.20 -15.44 10.55
N PHE A 188 4.24 -14.62 10.56
CA PHE A 188 5.20 -14.52 11.65
C PHE A 188 5.25 -13.07 12.16
N THR A 189 5.30 -12.87 13.48
CA THR A 189 5.43 -11.54 14.06
C THR A 189 6.56 -11.55 15.07
N MET A 190 7.53 -10.67 14.86
CA MET A 190 8.63 -10.43 15.77
C MET A 190 8.35 -9.15 16.58
N VAL A 191 8.44 -9.25 17.90
CA VAL A 191 8.33 -8.11 18.83
C VAL A 191 9.53 -8.18 19.76
N ASP A 192 10.48 -7.27 19.58
CA ASP A 192 11.68 -7.16 20.41
C ASP A 192 12.26 -5.74 20.27
N ARG A 193 13.40 -5.48 20.91
CA ARG A 193 14.18 -4.25 20.71
C ARG A 193 14.68 -4.16 19.26
N LEU A 194 14.80 -2.94 18.75
CA LEU A 194 15.17 -2.69 17.34
C LEU A 194 16.51 -3.35 16.96
N ASP A 195 17.48 -3.37 17.86
CA ASP A 195 18.80 -3.98 17.65
C ASP A 195 18.73 -5.52 17.57
N VAL A 196 17.89 -6.13 18.40
CA VAL A 196 17.67 -7.59 18.38
C VAL A 196 16.94 -8.00 17.10
N ILE A 197 15.87 -7.28 16.74
CA ILE A 197 15.12 -7.57 15.51
C ILE A 197 16.06 -7.54 14.30
N GLU A 198 16.91 -6.51 14.20
CA GLU A 198 17.89 -6.40 13.12
C GLU A 198 18.84 -7.61 13.06
N ALA A 199 19.45 -7.94 14.20
CA ALA A 199 20.44 -9.01 14.27
C ALA A 199 19.87 -10.38 13.88
N GLN A 200 18.56 -10.58 14.07
CA GLN A 200 17.88 -11.84 13.76
C GLN A 200 17.20 -11.83 12.39
N MET A 201 16.87 -10.67 11.83
CA MET A 201 16.03 -10.56 10.64
C MET A 201 16.69 -11.20 9.41
N GLU A 202 17.94 -10.85 9.10
CA GLU A 202 18.57 -11.33 7.87
C GLU A 202 18.83 -12.85 7.88
N PRO A 203 19.40 -13.45 8.95
CA PRO A 203 19.55 -14.91 9.02
C PRO A 203 18.22 -15.67 8.88
N LEU A 204 17.16 -15.14 9.47
CA LEU A 204 15.82 -15.75 9.38
C LEU A 204 15.26 -15.67 7.96
N ARG A 205 15.48 -14.57 7.25
CA ARG A 205 15.05 -14.39 5.85
C ARG A 205 15.77 -15.31 4.88
N GLU A 206 17.06 -15.54 5.11
CA GLU A 206 17.83 -16.51 4.33
C GLU A 206 17.22 -17.92 4.47
N THR A 207 16.89 -18.31 5.70
CA THR A 207 16.44 -19.67 6.03
C THR A 207 14.97 -19.94 5.70
N TYR A 208 14.07 -18.96 5.87
CA TYR A 208 12.63 -19.16 5.71
C TYR A 208 12.01 -18.11 4.79
N ALA A 209 11.68 -18.53 3.56
CA ALA A 209 11.26 -17.63 2.47
C ALA A 209 10.10 -16.68 2.82
N PRO A 210 9.02 -17.10 3.51
CA PRO A 210 7.93 -16.19 3.91
C PRO A 210 8.36 -14.94 4.69
N LEU A 211 9.51 -14.99 5.38
CA LEU A 211 10.06 -13.82 6.10
C LEU A 211 10.64 -12.77 5.17
N ALA A 212 10.72 -13.02 3.86
CA ALA A 212 11.07 -11.99 2.89
C ALA A 212 9.88 -11.06 2.55
N SER A 213 8.64 -11.41 2.91
CA SER A 213 7.43 -10.60 2.69
C SER A 213 7.02 -9.87 3.98
N ILE A 214 7.45 -8.61 4.14
CA ILE A 214 7.04 -7.76 5.26
C ILE A 214 5.70 -7.11 4.91
N THR A 215 4.70 -7.30 5.77
CA THR A 215 3.35 -6.72 5.56
C THR A 215 2.97 -5.67 6.58
N HIS A 216 3.70 -5.59 7.70
CA HIS A 216 3.43 -4.61 8.74
C HIS A 216 4.67 -4.28 9.57
N LEU A 217 4.84 -2.99 9.86
CA LEU A 217 5.92 -2.43 10.67
C LEU A 217 5.34 -1.44 11.71
N ARG A 218 5.75 -1.59 12.96
CA ARG A 218 5.52 -0.56 13.99
C ARG A 218 6.67 0.43 14.03
N ILE A 219 6.36 1.67 13.67
CA ILE A 219 7.27 2.82 13.79
C ILE A 219 7.13 3.39 15.21
N PRO A 220 8.19 3.42 16.03
CA PRO A 220 8.14 4.05 17.35
C PRO A 220 7.80 5.54 17.24
N ALA A 221 6.90 6.00 18.12
CA ALA A 221 6.59 7.42 18.27
C ALA A 221 7.73 8.16 18.99
N ALA A 222 7.83 9.48 18.81
CA ALA A 222 8.81 10.31 19.54
C ALA A 222 8.70 10.12 21.07
N ALA A 223 7.47 10.15 21.59
CA ALA A 223 7.15 9.89 22.99
C ALA A 223 6.78 8.42 23.21
N ARG A 224 5.58 8.13 23.75
CA ARG A 224 5.12 6.77 24.05
C ARG A 224 4.41 6.13 22.85
N GLY A 225 4.48 4.80 22.76
CA GLY A 225 3.73 4.04 21.76
C GLY A 225 4.38 4.04 20.38
N GLY A 226 3.56 4.06 19.34
CA GLY A 226 4.01 4.02 17.95
C GLY A 226 2.88 3.93 16.93
N HIS A 227 3.25 3.76 15.68
CA HIS A 227 2.39 3.78 14.51
C HIS A 227 2.47 2.43 13.81
N ASP A 228 1.36 1.69 13.77
CA ASP A 228 1.29 0.41 13.05
C ASP A 228 1.03 0.68 11.57
N LEU A 229 2.06 0.61 10.73
CA LEU A 229 2.02 0.80 9.28
C LEU A 229 1.86 -0.55 8.57
N TYR A 230 0.93 -0.62 7.62
CA TYR A 230 0.62 -1.79 6.81
C TYR A 230 1.01 -1.57 5.35
N TYR A 231 1.22 -2.68 4.63
CA TYR A 231 1.71 -2.68 3.25
C TYR A 231 0.79 -1.97 2.23
N ASP A 232 -0.48 -1.76 2.56
CA ASP A 232 -1.51 -1.09 1.74
C ASP A 232 -1.72 0.39 2.12
N GLY A 233 -0.76 0.97 2.85
CA GLY A 233 -0.79 2.37 3.27
C GLY A 233 -1.68 2.67 4.46
N LYS A 234 -2.34 1.66 5.05
CA LYS A 234 -3.06 1.83 6.32
C LYS A 234 -2.06 2.09 7.45
N VAL A 235 -2.42 3.00 8.35
CA VAL A 235 -1.68 3.29 9.58
C VAL A 235 -2.65 3.37 10.75
N THR A 236 -2.33 2.70 11.85
CA THR A 236 -3.10 2.85 13.10
C THR A 236 -2.26 3.58 14.13
N ASN A 237 -2.79 4.69 14.66
CA ASN A 237 -2.12 5.42 15.72
C ASN A 237 -2.26 4.69 17.06
N ARG A 238 -1.13 4.43 17.72
CA ARG A 238 -1.04 3.95 19.10
C ARG A 238 -0.11 4.81 19.95
N SER A 239 0.30 5.97 19.45
CA SER A 239 0.98 6.99 20.23
C SER A 239 -0.02 7.82 21.01
N ASP A 240 0.53 8.74 21.81
CA ASP A 240 -0.16 9.77 22.57
C ASP A 240 -0.24 11.11 21.83
N SER A 241 0.17 11.20 20.57
CA SER A 241 0.18 12.47 19.81
C SER A 241 -0.32 12.31 18.39
N PHE A 242 -1.27 13.16 18.00
CA PHE A 242 -1.70 13.29 16.61
C PHE A 242 -0.62 13.96 15.74
N LEU A 243 0.08 14.96 16.28
CA LEU A 243 1.13 15.67 15.55
C LEU A 243 2.27 14.74 15.15
N ASP A 244 2.72 13.88 16.07
CA ASP A 244 3.73 12.85 15.79
C ASP A 244 3.24 11.81 14.77
N HIS A 245 1.97 11.41 14.89
CA HIS A 245 1.33 10.53 13.90
C HIS A 245 1.33 11.15 12.51
N ARG A 246 0.87 12.40 12.39
CA ARG A 246 0.82 13.14 11.14
C ARG A 246 2.23 13.32 10.55
N ALA A 247 3.23 13.65 11.37
CA ALA A 247 4.62 13.72 10.92
C ALA A 247 5.12 12.38 10.36
N THR A 248 4.78 11.27 11.02
CA THR A 248 5.10 9.91 10.53
C THR A 248 4.44 9.64 9.18
N LEU A 249 3.16 9.99 9.02
CA LEU A 249 2.44 9.84 7.74
C LEU A 249 3.11 10.62 6.61
N LEU A 250 3.48 11.87 6.86
CA LEU A 250 4.16 12.71 5.87
C LEU A 250 5.52 12.12 5.46
N ASN A 251 6.28 11.59 6.41
CA ASN A 251 7.56 10.93 6.11
C ASN A 251 7.40 9.68 5.24
N VAL A 252 6.37 8.87 5.51
CA VAL A 252 6.04 7.70 4.68
C VAL A 252 5.64 8.13 3.27
N VAL A 253 4.76 9.14 3.15
CA VAL A 253 4.34 9.68 1.85
C VAL A 253 5.52 10.27 1.08
N ASP A 254 6.42 10.99 1.73
CA ASP A 254 7.59 11.60 1.10
C ASP A 254 8.59 10.55 0.57
N MET A 255 8.85 9.49 1.34
CA MET A 255 9.60 8.32 0.85
C MET A 255 8.89 7.68 -0.36
N TYR A 256 7.59 7.46 -0.26
CA TYR A 256 6.81 6.82 -1.33
C TYR A 256 6.76 7.65 -2.61
N LYS A 257 6.59 8.96 -2.47
CA LYS A 257 6.61 9.94 -3.55
C LYS A 257 7.92 9.88 -4.33
N ARG A 258 9.05 9.89 -3.62
CA ARG A 258 10.38 9.78 -4.23
C ARG A 258 10.55 8.45 -4.96
N LEU A 259 10.19 7.32 -4.33
CA LEU A 259 10.24 6.00 -4.97
C LEU A 259 9.42 5.98 -6.27
N THR A 260 8.18 6.44 -6.20
CA THR A 260 7.28 6.44 -7.36
C THR A 260 7.81 7.33 -8.48
N ALA A 261 8.32 8.51 -8.15
CA ALA A 261 8.93 9.42 -9.13
C ALA A 261 10.19 8.82 -9.78
N THR A 262 11.05 8.15 -9.01
CA THR A 262 12.25 7.49 -9.54
C THR A 262 11.91 6.29 -10.43
N VAL A 263 10.88 5.51 -10.06
CA VAL A 263 10.37 4.42 -10.90
C VAL A 263 9.82 4.98 -12.22
N GLU A 264 9.01 6.03 -12.16
CA GLU A 264 8.46 6.71 -13.34
C GLU A 264 9.56 7.29 -14.24
N GLU A 265 10.53 8.01 -13.67
CA GLU A 265 11.65 8.59 -14.40
C GLU A 265 12.45 7.52 -15.14
N LYS A 266 12.78 6.40 -14.48
CA LYS A 266 13.51 5.30 -15.11
C LYS A 266 12.68 4.62 -16.19
N LEU A 267 11.37 4.47 -15.97
CA LEU A 267 10.46 3.92 -16.96
C LEU A 267 10.26 4.85 -18.15
N TRP A 268 10.35 6.17 -18.01
CA TRP A 268 10.11 7.07 -19.16
C TRP A 268 11.41 7.41 -19.90
N THR A 269 12.54 7.47 -19.18
CA THR A 269 13.83 7.77 -19.79
C THR A 269 14.32 6.63 -20.69
N SER A 270 14.05 5.38 -20.30
CA SER A 270 14.40 4.23 -21.14
C SER A 270 13.69 4.24 -22.50
N SER A 271 12.52 4.90 -22.63
CA SER A 271 11.80 5.04 -23.91
C SER A 271 12.28 6.16 -24.85
N SER A 272 13.27 6.97 -24.46
CA SER A 272 13.73 8.10 -25.28
C SER A 272 14.94 7.75 -26.18
N THR A 273 14.75 7.89 -27.50
CA THR A 273 15.69 7.49 -28.58
C THR A 273 16.96 8.34 -28.68
N THR A 274 18.08 7.67 -28.94
CA THR A 274 19.25 8.24 -29.65
C THR A 274 18.89 8.48 -31.13
N GLY A 275 19.14 9.68 -31.63
CA GLY A 275 18.95 10.02 -33.04
C GLY A 275 19.91 9.25 -33.94
N GLY A 276 19.38 8.31 -34.74
CA GLY A 276 20.13 7.65 -35.80
C GLY A 276 19.61 6.25 -36.14
N GLY A 277 18.68 6.17 -37.10
CA GLY A 277 18.52 5.06 -38.07
C GLY A 277 18.10 3.66 -37.60
N ASP A 278 18.46 3.21 -36.40
CA ASP A 278 18.10 1.90 -35.87
C ASP A 278 17.00 2.02 -34.82
N PHE A 279 15.85 1.42 -35.11
CA PHE A 279 14.71 1.30 -34.20
C PHE A 279 15.05 0.28 -33.10
N VAL A 280 15.84 0.68 -32.10
CA VAL A 280 15.93 -0.07 -30.85
C VAL A 280 14.71 0.29 -30.02
N LEU A 281 13.73 -0.62 -29.96
CA LEU A 281 12.62 -0.58 -29.02
C LEU A 281 13.19 -0.73 -27.59
N ASN A 282 13.74 0.34 -27.03
CA ASN A 282 13.98 0.43 -25.60
C ASN A 282 12.64 0.74 -24.91
N ASN A 283 11.71 -0.21 -24.99
CA ASN A 283 10.55 -0.16 -24.12
C ASN A 283 11.05 -0.30 -22.68
N ALA A 284 10.54 0.56 -21.81
CA ALA A 284 10.83 0.48 -20.40
C ALA A 284 10.20 -0.76 -19.80
N VAL A 285 11.07 -1.69 -19.43
CA VAL A 285 10.69 -2.97 -18.88
C VAL A 285 10.87 -2.92 -17.37
N ALA A 286 9.80 -3.25 -16.65
CA ALA A 286 9.91 -3.77 -15.31
C ALA A 286 10.00 -5.30 -15.38
N GLU A 287 11.13 -5.86 -14.95
CA GLU A 287 11.33 -7.31 -14.87
C GLU A 287 11.24 -7.76 -13.42
N LEU A 288 10.41 -8.76 -13.14
CA LEU A 288 10.30 -9.41 -11.85
C LEU A 288 10.74 -10.86 -12.00
N VAL A 289 11.84 -11.22 -11.34
CA VAL A 289 12.47 -12.54 -11.41
C VAL A 289 12.14 -13.31 -10.14
N PHE A 290 11.48 -14.46 -10.29
CA PHE A 290 11.16 -15.32 -9.16
C PHE A 290 12.42 -15.97 -8.60
N SER A 291 12.43 -16.16 -7.29
CA SER A 291 13.51 -16.78 -6.54
C SER A 291 13.73 -18.24 -6.93
N GLN A 292 12.65 -18.92 -7.34
CA GLN A 292 12.64 -20.23 -7.97
C GLN A 292 11.56 -20.27 -9.05
N PRO A 293 11.70 -21.11 -10.10
CA PRO A 293 10.63 -21.34 -11.04
C PRO A 293 9.36 -21.82 -10.32
N LEU A 294 8.23 -21.15 -10.57
CA LEU A 294 6.92 -21.58 -10.11
C LEU A 294 6.58 -22.96 -10.71
N SER A 295 5.84 -23.75 -9.94
CA SER A 295 5.22 -24.97 -10.48
C SER A 295 4.26 -24.61 -11.62
N GLU A 296 4.06 -25.52 -12.57
CA GLU A 296 3.15 -25.27 -13.69
C GLU A 296 1.72 -24.96 -13.22
N ASP A 297 1.24 -25.67 -12.19
CA ASP A 297 -0.07 -25.44 -11.59
C ASP A 297 -0.16 -24.07 -10.90
N THR A 298 0.85 -23.70 -10.11
CA THR A 298 0.91 -22.39 -9.46
C THR A 298 0.94 -21.26 -10.49
N PHE A 299 1.77 -21.40 -11.52
CA PHE A 299 1.85 -20.42 -12.61
C PHE A 299 0.51 -20.27 -13.33
N ARG A 300 -0.13 -21.40 -13.69
CA ARG A 300 -1.42 -21.40 -14.38
C ARG A 300 -2.53 -20.78 -13.54
N ARG A 301 -2.64 -21.16 -12.26
CA ARG A 301 -3.63 -20.58 -11.34
C ARG A 301 -3.41 -19.09 -11.13
N TRP A 302 -2.16 -18.66 -10.99
CA TRP A 302 -1.86 -17.24 -10.86
C TRP A 302 -2.24 -16.45 -12.11
N VAL A 303 -1.87 -16.91 -13.32
CA VAL A 303 -2.25 -16.24 -14.59
C VAL A 303 -3.77 -16.16 -14.73
N ILE A 304 -4.49 -17.26 -14.49
CA ILE A 304 -5.96 -17.26 -14.57
C ILE A 304 -6.55 -16.29 -13.54
N SER A 305 -6.06 -16.31 -12.29
CA SER A 305 -6.54 -15.38 -11.27
C SER A 305 -6.19 -13.93 -11.57
N LEU A 306 -5.10 -13.65 -12.27
CA LEU A 306 -4.70 -12.29 -12.63
C LEU A 306 -5.73 -11.64 -13.56
N PHE A 307 -6.24 -12.39 -14.55
CA PHE A 307 -7.12 -11.84 -15.59
C PHE A 307 -8.61 -12.16 -15.42
N ASN A 308 -8.97 -13.26 -14.74
CA ASN A 308 -10.35 -13.76 -14.69
C ASN A 308 -11.01 -13.65 -13.30
N ASN A 309 -10.31 -13.15 -12.28
CA ASN A 309 -10.84 -13.09 -10.92
C ASN A 309 -11.56 -11.77 -10.62
N ARG A 310 -12.78 -11.85 -10.07
CA ARG A 310 -13.52 -10.67 -9.54
C ARG A 310 -12.80 -10.01 -8.35
N ARG A 311 -12.02 -10.77 -7.58
CA ARG A 311 -11.20 -10.32 -6.44
C ARG A 311 -9.73 -10.11 -6.85
N ASN A 312 -9.52 -9.45 -7.98
CA ASN A 312 -8.19 -9.21 -8.52
C ASN A 312 -7.38 -8.25 -7.62
N ARG A 313 -6.38 -8.81 -6.94
CA ARG A 313 -5.49 -8.06 -6.02
C ARG A 313 -4.50 -7.16 -6.76
N PHE A 314 -4.20 -7.47 -8.03
CA PHE A 314 -3.26 -6.72 -8.86
C PHE A 314 -3.89 -5.57 -9.62
N ARG A 315 -5.23 -5.51 -9.67
CA ARG A 315 -6.00 -4.51 -10.45
C ARG A 315 -5.59 -4.47 -11.92
N ILE A 316 -5.35 -5.63 -12.53
CA ILE A 316 -4.97 -5.76 -13.94
C ILE A 316 -6.01 -6.60 -14.67
N SER A 317 -6.63 -6.05 -15.71
CA SER A 317 -7.58 -6.81 -16.55
C SER A 317 -7.11 -6.86 -17.98
N GLY A 318 -7.42 -7.91 -18.72
CA GLY A 318 -6.96 -8.03 -20.10
C GLY A 318 -7.21 -9.40 -20.70
N PHE A 319 -6.65 -9.60 -21.89
CA PHE A 319 -6.69 -10.87 -22.59
C PHE A 319 -5.29 -11.47 -22.62
N HIS A 320 -5.19 -12.73 -22.22
CA HIS A 320 -3.95 -13.48 -22.24
C HIS A 320 -4.00 -14.59 -23.29
N THR A 321 -2.85 -14.84 -23.90
CA THR A 321 -2.63 -15.88 -24.90
C THR A 321 -1.52 -16.79 -24.40
N TRP A 322 -1.85 -18.07 -24.23
CA TRP A 322 -0.87 -19.11 -23.92
C TRP A 322 -0.03 -19.38 -25.18
N LEU A 323 1.28 -19.18 -25.07
CA LEU A 323 2.25 -19.49 -26.14
C LEU A 323 2.88 -20.88 -25.92
N SER A 324 2.92 -21.33 -24.67
CA SER A 324 3.24 -22.70 -24.23
C SER A 324 2.71 -22.89 -22.81
N ASP A 325 2.86 -24.09 -22.24
CA ASP A 325 2.45 -24.37 -20.85
C ASP A 325 3.15 -23.50 -19.79
N ARG A 326 4.30 -22.89 -20.15
CA ARG A 326 5.12 -22.05 -19.28
C ARG A 326 5.33 -20.64 -19.81
N LYS A 327 4.57 -20.22 -20.82
CA LYS A 327 4.70 -18.87 -21.39
C LYS A 327 3.36 -18.28 -21.78
N VAL A 328 3.12 -17.06 -21.30
CA VAL A 328 1.91 -16.30 -21.54
C VAL A 328 2.26 -14.89 -22.00
N HIS A 329 1.63 -14.45 -23.07
CA HIS A 329 1.61 -13.05 -23.48
C HIS A 329 0.24 -12.46 -23.13
N ALA A 330 0.18 -11.27 -22.55
CA ALA A 330 -1.08 -10.59 -22.27
C ALA A 330 -1.06 -9.12 -22.70
N ASN A 331 -2.12 -8.73 -23.40
CA ASN A 331 -2.46 -7.33 -23.62
C ASN A 331 -3.47 -6.95 -22.55
N ALA A 332 -3.02 -6.13 -21.60
CA ALA A 332 -3.76 -5.83 -20.40
C ALA A 332 -3.87 -4.33 -20.15
N ILE A 333 -4.64 -4.00 -19.14
CA ILE A 333 -4.93 -2.66 -18.68
C ILE A 333 -4.78 -2.65 -17.17
N ASP A 334 -3.98 -1.71 -16.66
CA ASP A 334 -4.05 -1.33 -15.25
C ASP A 334 -5.38 -0.60 -15.00
N GLN A 335 -6.20 -1.14 -14.10
CA GLN A 335 -7.47 -0.53 -13.69
C GLN A 335 -7.27 0.76 -12.88
N HIS A 336 -6.06 1.00 -12.34
CA HIS A 336 -5.63 2.33 -11.95
C HIS A 336 -5.30 3.12 -13.22
N LEU A 337 -6.10 4.15 -13.50
CA LEU A 337 -6.04 5.02 -14.68
C LEU A 337 -6.39 4.42 -16.03
N TRP A 338 -6.75 3.13 -16.10
CA TRP A 338 -7.10 2.45 -17.35
C TRP A 338 -5.98 2.52 -18.41
N GLN A 339 -4.73 2.41 -17.95
CA GLN A 339 -3.56 2.51 -18.82
C GLN A 339 -3.16 1.14 -19.37
N PRO A 340 -2.79 1.04 -20.66
CA PRO A 340 -2.41 -0.23 -21.24
C PRO A 340 -1.07 -0.70 -20.67
N ILE A 341 -0.95 -2.02 -20.49
CA ILE A 341 0.26 -2.69 -20.02
C ILE A 341 0.38 -4.01 -20.78
N ILE A 342 1.57 -4.28 -21.31
CA ILE A 342 1.87 -5.57 -21.95
C ILE A 342 2.63 -6.42 -20.93
N LEU A 343 2.17 -7.65 -20.73
CA LEU A 343 2.79 -8.60 -19.82
C LEU A 343 3.31 -9.80 -20.60
N GLU A 344 4.58 -10.13 -20.40
CA GLU A 344 5.22 -11.36 -20.83
C GLU A 344 5.55 -12.17 -19.58
N MET A 345 4.89 -13.31 -19.41
CA MET A 345 4.96 -14.11 -18.19
C MET A 345 5.54 -15.47 -18.51
N THR A 346 6.50 -15.92 -17.70
CA THR A 346 6.90 -17.32 -17.62
C THR A 346 6.79 -17.81 -16.19
N ASN A 347 7.00 -19.09 -15.95
CA ASN A 347 7.09 -19.61 -14.59
C ASN A 347 8.36 -19.14 -13.86
N GLU A 348 9.28 -18.42 -14.51
CA GLU A 348 10.53 -17.92 -13.90
C GLU A 348 10.55 -16.41 -13.69
N ARG A 349 9.77 -15.67 -14.50
CA ARG A 349 9.74 -14.21 -14.45
C ARG A 349 8.47 -13.61 -15.01
N LEU A 350 8.23 -12.36 -14.66
CA LEU A 350 7.24 -11.47 -15.27
C LEU A 350 7.96 -10.26 -15.85
N ILE A 351 7.70 -9.96 -17.11
CA ILE A 351 8.15 -8.75 -17.81
C ILE A 351 6.91 -7.89 -18.03
N ALA A 352 6.91 -6.69 -17.47
CA ALA A 352 5.89 -5.68 -17.67
C ALA A 352 6.44 -4.54 -18.52
N VAL A 353 5.81 -4.31 -19.66
CA VAL A 353 6.10 -3.19 -20.56
C VAL A 353 5.02 -2.15 -20.38
N LEU A 354 5.42 -0.98 -19.91
CA LEU A 354 4.51 0.13 -19.61
C LEU A 354 4.80 1.30 -20.56
N PRO A 355 3.77 1.91 -21.17
CA PRO A 355 3.94 3.11 -21.98
C PRO A 355 4.34 4.31 -21.11
N GLU A 356 4.89 5.32 -21.76
CA GLU A 356 5.15 6.62 -21.12
C GLU A 356 3.86 7.18 -20.51
N GLY A 357 3.99 7.82 -19.36
CA GLY A 357 2.87 8.36 -18.59
C GLY A 357 2.15 7.33 -17.71
N THR A 358 2.58 6.06 -17.70
CA THR A 358 2.04 5.08 -16.76
C THR A 358 2.41 5.40 -15.32
N CYS A 359 1.45 5.30 -14.41
CA CYS A 359 1.65 5.53 -13.00
C CYS A 359 2.64 4.51 -12.40
N GLY A 360 3.71 4.98 -11.75
CA GLY A 360 4.71 4.13 -11.09
C GLY A 360 4.13 3.26 -9.97
N ASN A 361 2.97 3.64 -9.42
CA ASN A 361 2.25 2.84 -8.44
C ASN A 361 1.84 1.46 -8.98
N THR A 362 1.67 1.32 -10.30
CA THR A 362 1.45 0.03 -10.98
C THR A 362 2.54 -0.96 -10.63
N ILE A 363 3.80 -0.53 -10.70
CA ILE A 363 4.97 -1.35 -10.39
C ILE A 363 5.06 -1.64 -8.91
N ASN A 364 4.87 -0.62 -8.07
CA ASN A 364 4.91 -0.80 -6.62
C ASN A 364 3.87 -1.86 -6.18
N ARG A 365 2.66 -1.81 -6.76
CA ARG A 365 1.58 -2.79 -6.54
C ARG A 365 1.95 -4.19 -7.03
N LEU A 366 2.54 -4.30 -8.23
CA LEU A 366 3.02 -5.58 -8.76
C LEU A 366 4.06 -6.22 -7.84
N VAL A 367 5.09 -5.46 -7.45
CA VAL A 367 6.16 -5.93 -6.56
C VAL A 367 5.60 -6.37 -5.20
N SER A 368 4.83 -5.51 -4.53
CA SER A 368 4.25 -5.83 -3.22
C SER A 368 3.32 -7.03 -3.24
N ASN A 369 2.47 -7.16 -4.26
CA ASN A 369 1.53 -8.27 -4.33
C ASN A 369 2.19 -9.59 -4.78
N ILE A 370 3.22 -9.55 -5.64
CA ILE A 370 4.00 -10.76 -5.96
C ILE A 370 4.75 -11.23 -4.71
N GLN A 371 5.37 -10.32 -3.94
CA GLN A 371 5.99 -10.66 -2.65
C GLN A 371 5.01 -11.35 -1.70
N ARG A 372 3.78 -10.81 -1.60
CA ARG A 372 2.81 -11.35 -0.66
C ARG A 372 2.18 -12.67 -1.11
N PHE A 373 1.83 -12.81 -2.39
CA PHE A 373 0.93 -13.87 -2.86
C PHE A 373 1.58 -14.91 -3.78
N VAL A 374 2.75 -14.63 -4.35
CA VAL A 374 3.36 -15.48 -5.39
C VAL A 374 4.75 -15.95 -4.96
N ASP A 375 5.67 -15.03 -4.69
CA ASP A 375 7.04 -15.33 -4.31
C ASP A 375 7.59 -14.24 -3.37
N PRO A 376 7.74 -14.55 -2.06
CA PRO A 376 8.29 -13.63 -1.06
C PRO A 376 9.67 -13.06 -1.38
N LYS A 377 10.48 -13.81 -2.14
CA LYS A 377 11.87 -13.47 -2.47
C LYS A 377 12.04 -12.94 -3.89
N VAL A 378 10.94 -12.54 -4.55
CA VAL A 378 11.00 -11.96 -5.89
C VAL A 378 11.95 -10.77 -5.92
N ARG A 379 12.76 -10.69 -6.98
CA ARG A 379 13.60 -9.54 -7.29
C ARG A 379 12.98 -8.76 -8.42
N ALA A 380 12.97 -7.44 -8.33
CA ALA A 380 12.42 -6.58 -9.35
C ALA A 380 13.51 -5.64 -9.90
N TYR A 381 13.46 -5.38 -11.20
CA TYR A 381 14.38 -4.53 -11.94
C TYR A 381 13.59 -3.55 -12.79
N ILE A 382 14.00 -2.28 -12.81
CA ILE A 382 13.44 -1.23 -13.66
C ILE A 382 14.55 -0.82 -14.63
N GLY A 383 14.47 -1.31 -15.87
CA GLY A 383 15.61 -1.28 -16.78
C GLY A 383 16.78 -2.09 -16.21
N ASP A 384 17.92 -1.44 -16.02
CA ASP A 384 19.16 -2.03 -15.49
C ASP A 384 19.26 -1.98 -13.95
N SER A 385 18.32 -1.31 -13.28
CA SER A 385 18.44 -0.95 -11.88
C SER A 385 17.55 -1.83 -11.01
N GLU A 386 18.12 -2.43 -9.98
CA GLU A 386 17.33 -3.22 -9.02
C GLU A 386 16.40 -2.30 -8.22
N TYR A 387 15.13 -2.66 -8.13
CA TYR A 387 14.08 -1.88 -7.46
C TYR A 387 14.42 -1.51 -6.02
N SER A 388 15.14 -2.40 -5.30
CA SER A 388 15.62 -2.17 -3.94
C SER A 388 16.51 -0.92 -3.83
N THR A 389 17.30 -0.62 -4.85
CA THR A 389 18.21 0.54 -4.89
C THR A 389 17.47 1.85 -5.18
N LEU A 390 16.23 1.77 -5.68
CA LEU A 390 15.40 2.93 -5.98
C LEU A 390 14.62 3.42 -4.76
N VAL A 391 14.51 2.59 -3.71
CA VAL A 391 13.84 2.96 -2.48
C VAL A 391 14.72 3.97 -1.73
N PRO A 392 14.26 5.22 -1.55
CA PRO A 392 15.09 6.25 -0.94
C PRO A 392 15.34 5.92 0.52
N ILE A 393 16.61 5.95 0.93
CA ILE A 393 17.00 5.83 2.34
C ILE A 393 16.46 7.07 3.07
N GLY A 394 15.64 6.88 4.10
CA GLY A 394 15.03 7.98 4.84
C GLY A 394 16.10 8.90 5.44
N GLY A 395 16.13 10.17 5.01
CA GLY A 395 17.12 11.13 5.51
C GLY A 395 17.34 12.42 4.73
N GLN A 396 16.71 12.64 3.56
CA GLN A 396 16.78 13.93 2.87
C GLN A 396 15.40 14.58 2.71
N ALA A 397 14.73 14.87 3.82
CA ALA A 397 13.78 15.96 3.84
C ALA A 397 14.59 17.26 4.03
N LYS A 398 14.93 17.95 2.93
CA LYS A 398 15.14 19.39 3.05
C LYS A 398 13.78 19.97 3.39
N VAL A 399 13.60 20.35 4.65
CA VAL A 399 12.49 21.20 5.09
C VAL A 399 12.62 22.49 4.26
N GLY A 400 11.70 22.67 3.33
CA GLY A 400 11.53 23.89 2.55
C GLY A 400 10.38 24.70 3.10
#